data_AF-A0A5B9MEE1-F1
#
_entry.id   AF-A0A5B9MEE1-F1
#
_cell.length_a   1.000
_cell.length_b   1.000
_cell.length_c   1.000
_cell.angle_alpha   90.00
_cell.angle_beta   90.00
_cell.angle_gamma   90.00
#
_symmetry.space_group_name_H-M   'P 1'
#
loop_
_entity.id
_entity.type
_entity.pdbx_description
1 polymer ?
#
loop_
_entity_poly.entity_id
_entity_poly.type
_entity_poly.pdbx_seq_one_letter_code
_entity_poly.pdbx_strand_id
1 'polypeptide(L)' 'MLQADLYRSVSRATGETVATIKRLGFLIADPDISISDPEAEDLGPHVIDWDAFHAAQDDINADLSFEF' A
#
# COMPACT_ATOMS: atom_id res chain seq x y z
N MET A 1 12.61 -4.50 -13.64
CA MET A 1 12.99 -3.99 -12.31
C MET A 1 11.81 -4.26 -11.39
N LEU A 2 12.02 -4.84 -10.20
CA LEU A 2 10.92 -5.04 -9.26
C LEU A 2 10.65 -3.74 -8.50
N GLN A 3 9.41 -3.54 -8.05
CA GLN A 3 9.02 -2.40 -7.22
C GLN A 3 9.91 -2.26 -5.97
N ALA A 4 10.32 -3.39 -5.38
CA ALA A 4 11.22 -3.42 -4.24
C ALA A 4 12.63 -2.87 -4.55
N ASP A 5 13.11 -3.02 -5.77
CA ASP A 5 14.42 -2.51 -6.20
C ASP A 5 14.37 -0.98 -6.35
N LEU A 6 13.26 -0.44 -6.86
CA LEU A 6 13.03 1.01 -6.92
C LEU A 6 13.06 1.61 -5.51
N TYR A 7 12.30 1.05 -4.56
CA TYR A 7 12.28 1.57 -3.19
C TYR A 7 13.66 1.59 -2.54
N ARG A 8 14.46 0.54 -2.73
CA ARG A 8 15.83 0.46 -2.22
C ARG A 8 16.76 1.45 -2.91
N SER A 9 16.59 1.66 -4.21
CA SER A 9 17.39 2.63 -4.97
C SER A 9 17.09 4.06 -4.53
N VAL A 10 15.81 4.41 -4.39
CA VAL A 10 15.38 5.74 -3.93
C VAL A 10 15.87 6.00 -2.52
N SER A 11 15.67 5.04 -1.60
CA SER A 11 16.18 5.13 -0.22
C SER A 11 17.70 5.35 -0.17
N ARG A 12 18.48 4.65 -0.99
CA ARG A 12 19.95 4.86 -1.08
C ARG A 12 20.34 6.23 -1.64
N ALA A 13 19.56 6.76 -2.58
CA ALA A 13 19.87 8.04 -3.23
C ALA A 13 19.48 9.25 -2.37
N THR A 14 18.39 9.15 -1.60
CA THR A 14 17.86 10.28 -0.80
C THR A 14 18.23 10.21 0.66
N GLY A 15 18.63 9.04 1.18
CA GLY A 15 18.85 8.79 2.60
C GLY A 15 17.57 8.54 3.40
N GLU A 16 16.40 8.58 2.76
CA GLU A 16 15.11 8.29 3.38
C GLU A 16 14.93 6.79 3.65
N THR A 17 14.06 6.46 4.61
CA THR A 17 13.73 5.05 4.90
C THR A 17 12.84 4.45 3.81
N VAL A 18 12.94 3.13 3.58
CA VAL A 18 12.05 2.41 2.65
C VAL A 18 10.58 2.57 3.05
N ALA A 19 10.27 2.67 4.35
CA ALA A 19 8.92 2.93 4.83
C ALA A 19 8.41 4.31 4.41
N THR A 20 9.24 5.35 4.53
CA THR A 20 8.92 6.70 4.05
C THR A 20 8.64 6.68 2.54
N ILE A 21 9.51 6.06 1.75
CA ILE A 21 9.36 6.02 0.28
C ILE A 21 8.10 5.26 -0.14
N LYS A 22 7.76 4.15 0.54
CA LYS A 22 6.49 3.44 0.29
C LYS A 22 5.28 4.34 0.54
N ARG A 23 5.32 5.15 1.60
CA ARG A 23 4.24 6.08 1.94
C ARG A 23 4.10 7.23 0.93
N LEU A 24 5.16 7.55 0.20
CA LEU A 24 5.13 8.55 -0.88
C LEU A 24 4.50 8.02 -2.17
N GLY A 25 4.22 6.71 -2.29
CA GLY A 25 3.40 6.18 -3.37
C GLY A 25 4.07 6.04 -4.74
N PHE A 26 5.41 6.06 -4.82
CA PHE A 26 6.09 5.81 -6.10
C PHE A 26 5.75 4.43 -6.66
N LEU A 27 5.41 4.35 -7.94
CA LEU A 27 5.11 3.10 -8.64
C LEU A 27 5.92 2.96 -9.92
N ILE A 28 6.38 1.74 -10.24
CA ILE A 28 6.84 1.40 -11.58
C ILE A 28 5.60 1.09 -12.41
N ALA A 29 5.28 1.96 -13.38
CA ALA A 29 4.23 1.69 -14.35
C ALA A 29 4.66 0.55 -15.29
N ASP A 30 3.72 -0.34 -15.60
CA ASP A 30 3.88 -1.29 -16.69
C ASP A 30 3.70 -0.53 -18.02
N PRO A 31 4.70 -0.50 -18.92
CA PRO A 31 4.60 0.24 -20.17
C PRO A 31 3.50 -0.26 -21.11
N ASP A 32 3.06 -1.52 -20.98
CA ASP A 32 1.98 -2.08 -21.78
C ASP A 32 0.59 -1.75 -21.21
N ILE A 33 0.53 -1.23 -19.98
CA ILE A 33 -0.71 -0.84 -19.31
C ILE A 33 -0.82 0.69 -19.31
N SER A 34 -1.75 1.19 -20.12
CA SER A 34 -2.09 2.62 -20.14
C SER A 34 -2.75 3.05 -18.83
N ILE A 35 -1.98 3.72 -17.97
CA ILE A 35 -2.52 4.39 -16.78
C ILE A 35 -3.20 5.69 -17.23
N SER A 36 -4.54 5.71 -17.19
CA SER A 36 -5.33 6.89 -17.60
C SER A 36 -5.44 7.94 -16.48
N ASP A 37 -5.44 7.49 -15.23
CA ASP A 37 -5.42 8.34 -14.03
C ASP A 37 -4.28 7.88 -13.12
N PRO A 38 -3.17 8.63 -13.03
CA PRO A 38 -2.03 8.26 -12.19
C PRO A 38 -2.30 8.32 -10.68
N GLU A 39 -3.40 8.95 -10.26
CA GLU A 39 -3.80 9.09 -8.84
C GLU A 39 -4.89 8.09 -8.45
N ALA A 40 -5.22 7.13 -9.31
CA ALA A 40 -6.27 6.17 -9.03
C ALA A 40 -5.91 5.28 -7.82
N GLU A 41 -6.89 5.11 -6.93
CA GLU A 41 -6.73 4.48 -5.61
C GLU A 41 -6.36 2.98 -5.70
N ASP A 42 -6.59 2.36 -6.84
CA ASP A 42 -6.27 0.98 -7.20
C ASP A 42 -4.83 0.79 -7.70
N LEU A 43 -4.11 1.86 -8.02
CA LEU A 43 -2.74 1.80 -8.53
C LEU A 43 -1.67 1.72 -7.43
N GLY A 44 -2.03 2.10 -6.20
CA GLY A 44 -1.11 2.16 -5.08
C GLY A 44 -0.77 0.78 -4.51
N PRO A 45 0.42 0.60 -3.89
CA PRO A 45 0.65 -0.59 -3.09
C PRO A 45 -0.34 -0.56 -1.92
N HIS A 46 -1.30 -1.49 -1.89
CA HIS A 46 -2.20 -1.65 -0.76
C HIS A 46 -1.39 -2.07 0.48
N VAL A 47 -1.03 -1.10 1.31
CA VAL A 47 -0.43 -1.35 2.60
C VAL A 47 -1.56 -1.66 3.56
N ILE A 48 -1.67 -2.93 3.95
CA ILE A 48 -2.60 -3.36 5.00
C ILE A 48 -1.94 -3.06 6.34
N ASP A 49 -2.58 -2.20 7.13
CA ASP A 49 -2.30 -2.08 8.56
C ASP A 49 -2.98 -3.26 9.28
N TRP A 50 -2.17 -4.19 9.78
CA TRP A 50 -2.67 -5.41 10.44
C TRP A 50 -3.37 -5.10 11.77
N ASP A 51 -2.92 -4.08 12.51
CA ASP A 51 -3.54 -3.72 13.79
C ASP A 51 -4.93 -3.14 13.54
N ALA A 52 -5.06 -2.25 12.54
CA ALA A 52 -6.35 -1.71 12.12
C ALA A 52 -7.27 -2.78 11.53
N PHE A 53 -6.72 -3.71 10.74
CA PHE A 53 -7.49 -4.82 10.17
C PHE A 53 -8.05 -5.74 11.25
N HIS A 54 -7.24 -6.12 12.25
CA HIS A 54 -7.71 -6.95 13.37
C HIS A 54 -8.77 -6.24 14.22
N ALA A 55 -8.58 -4.95 14.51
CA ALA A 55 -9.60 -4.17 15.23
C ALA A 55 -10.94 -4.14 14.47
N ALA A 56 -10.91 -3.90 13.15
CA ALA A 56 -12.12 -3.92 12.33
C ALA A 56 -12.76 -5.32 12.26
N GLN A 57 -11.95 -6.37 12.24
CA GLN A 57 -12.44 -7.75 12.23
C GLN A 57 -13.13 -8.11 13.55
N ASP A 58 -12.60 -7.65 14.68
CA ASP A 58 -13.19 -7.85 16.00
C ASP A 58 -14.53 -7.10 16.15
N ASP A 59 -14.63 -5.86 15.66
CA ASP A 59 -15.87 -5.09 15.65
C ASP A 59 -16.97 -5.79 14.81
N ILE A 60 -16.63 -6.28 13.62
CA ILE A 60 -17.56 -7.03 12.75
C ILE A 60 -18.03 -8.32 13.44
N ASN A 61 -17.10 -9.06 14.05
CA ASN A 61 -17.45 -10.29 14.77
C ASN A 61 -18.33 -10.01 16.01
N ALA A 62 -18.10 -8.89 16.68
CA ALA A 62 -18.94 -8.43 17.79
C ALA A 62 -20.36 -8.12 17.31
N ASP A 63 -20.52 -7.34 16.23
CA ASP A 63 -21.85 -7.03 15.66
C ASP A 63 -22.61 -8.29 15.24
N LEU A 64 -21.93 -9.25 14.59
CA LEU A 64 -22.52 -10.54 14.21
C LEU A 64 -22.88 -11.42 15.42
N SER A 65 -22.23 -11.22 16.58
CA SER A 65 -22.56 -11.94 17.81
C SER A 65 -23.79 -11.40 18.54
N PHE A 66 -24.24 -10.18 18.22
CA PHE A 66 -25.43 -9.54 18.80
C PHE A 66 -26.71 -9.76 17.99
N GLU A 67 -26.61 -10.29 16.76
CA GLU A 67 -27.74 -10.61 15.90
C GLU A 67 -28.34 -12.03 16.12
N PHE A 68 -27.87 -12.80 17.12
CA PHE A 68 -28.34 -14.16 17.44
C PHE A 68 -28.83 -14.34 18.88
#